data_AF-A0AAW0ADJ8-F1
#
_entry.id   AF-A0AAW0ADJ8-F1
#
_cell.length_a   1.000
_cell.length_b   1.000
_cell.length_c   1.000
_cell.angle_alpha   90.00
_cell.angle_beta   90.00
_cell.angle_gamma   90.00
#
_symmetry.space_group_name_H-M   'P 1'
#
loop_
_entity.id
_entity.type
_entity.pdbx_description
1 polymer ?
#
loop_
_entity_poly.entity_id
_entity_poly.type
_entity_poly.pdbx_seq_one_letter_code
_entity_poly.pdbx_strand_id
1 'polypeptide(L)' 'PADDSKPDLTLRLLIALAIYGSPSKALTLGQIYDALISRFSWFRTHNKEGTWK' A
#
# COMPACT_ATOMS: atom_id res chain seq x y z
N PRO A 1 -19.01 -2.62 -7.67
CA PRO A 1 -19.00 -2.35 -6.21
C PRO A 1 -17.58 -2.60 -5.70
N ALA A 2 -16.76 -1.54 -5.70
CA ALA A 2 -15.36 -1.62 -5.33
C ALA A 2 -15.26 -1.84 -3.83
N ASP A 3 -14.60 -2.91 -3.43
CA ASP A 3 -14.46 -3.32 -2.05
C ASP A 3 -13.53 -2.33 -1.33
N ASP A 4 -14.14 -1.35 -0.63
CA ASP A 4 -13.50 -0.46 0.34
C ASP A 4 -13.08 -1.20 1.63
N SER A 5 -12.89 -2.53 1.57
CA SER A 5 -12.42 -3.33 2.69
C SER A 5 -10.91 -3.40 2.65
N LYS A 6 -10.28 -3.22 3.82
CA LYS A 6 -8.85 -3.50 4.01
C LYS A 6 -8.55 -4.86 3.39
N PRO A 7 -7.62 -4.97 2.42
CA PRO A 7 -7.28 -6.27 1.89
C PRO A 7 -6.80 -7.13 3.06
N ASP A 8 -7.30 -8.37 3.14
CA ASP A 8 -6.92 -9.36 4.17
C ASP A 8 -5.40 -9.71 4.11
N LEU A 9 -4.71 -9.12 3.14
CA LEU A 9 -3.28 -9.15 2.96
C LEU A 9 -2.60 -8.36 4.10
N THR A 10 -1.69 -9.03 4.80
CA THR A 10 -0.83 -8.39 5.80
C THR A 10 -0.02 -7.25 5.17
N LEU A 11 0.24 -6.18 5.93
CA LEU A 11 1.08 -5.04 5.51
C LEU A 11 2.41 -5.50 4.88
N ARG A 12 3.01 -6.56 5.42
CA ARG A 12 4.23 -7.20 4.89
C ARG A 12 4.08 -7.69 3.44
N LEU A 13 2.94 -8.28 3.10
CA LEU A 13 2.69 -8.82 1.76
C LEU A 13 2.41 -7.70 0.75
N LEU A 14 1.70 -6.66 1.20
CA LEU A 14 1.48 -5.42 0.46
C LEU A 14 2.82 -4.73 0.11
N ILE A 15 3.72 -4.63 1.08
CA ILE A 15 5.09 -4.12 0.89
C ILE A 15 5.85 -5.00 -0.12
N ALA A 16 5.79 -6.32 0.02
CA ALA A 16 6.43 -7.25 -0.91
C ALA A 16 5.89 -7.12 -2.35
N LEU A 17 4.59 -6.90 -2.52
CA LEU A 17 3.94 -6.65 -3.82
C LEU A 17 4.34 -5.31 -4.44
N ALA A 18 4.52 -4.28 -3.62
CA ALA A 18 5.03 -2.98 -4.07
C ALA A 18 6.48 -3.09 -4.54
N ILE A 19 7.31 -3.83 -3.79
CA ILE A 19 8.70 -4.13 -4.14
C ILE A 19 8.79 -4.99 -5.41
N TYR A 20 7.97 -6.02 -5.51
CA TYR A 20 7.93 -6.91 -6.68
C TYR A 20 7.47 -6.20 -7.95
N GLY A 21 6.57 -5.22 -7.82
CA GLY A 21 6.11 -4.40 -8.94
C GLY A 21 7.13 -3.36 -9.42
N SER A 22 8.23 -3.14 -8.69
CA SER A 22 9.22 -2.14 -9.06
C SER A 22 10.39 -2.72 -9.82
N PRO A 23 10.84 -2.07 -10.90
CA PRO A 23 11.91 -2.57 -11.76
C PRO A 23 13.24 -2.72 -10.99
N SER A 24 13.46 -1.90 -9.97
CA SER A 24 14.67 -1.91 -9.15
C SER A 24 14.61 -2.91 -7.98
N LYS A 25 13.49 -3.59 -7.75
CA LYS A 25 13.24 -4.48 -6.58
C LYS A 25 13.59 -3.83 -5.21
N ALA A 26 13.62 -2.50 -5.16
CA ALA A 26 13.94 -1.72 -3.97
C ALA A 26 13.14 -0.42 -4.04
N LEU A 27 12.40 -0.12 -2.98
CA LEU A 27 11.70 1.14 -2.80
C LEU A 27 12.02 1.68 -1.41
N THR A 28 12.09 3.00 -1.31
CA THR A 28 12.11 3.67 -0.02
C THR A 28 10.74 3.56 0.65
N LEU A 29 10.70 3.69 1.98
CA LEU A 29 9.44 3.64 2.74
C LEU A 29 8.38 4.61 2.18
N GLY A 30 8.79 5.82 1.76
CA GLY A 30 7.92 6.79 1.11
C GLY A 30 7.36 6.32 -0.24
N GLN A 31 8.19 5.72 -1.09
CA GLN A 31 7.76 5.16 -2.37
C GLN A 31 6.83 3.96 -2.19
N ILE A 32 7.06 3.14 -1.15
CA ILE A 32 6.17 2.03 -0.80
C ILE A 32 4.80 2.57 -0.41
N TYR A 33 4.74 3.61 0.42
CA TYR A 33 3.48 4.24 0.78
C TYR A 33 2.75 4.82 -0.43
N ASP A 34 3.45 5.52 -1.32
CA ASP A 34 2.85 6.08 -2.53
C ASP A 34 2.30 5.00 -3.45
N ALA A 35 3.07 3.91 -3.66
CA ALA A 35 2.65 2.76 -4.44
C ALA A 35 1.42 2.06 -3.84
N LEU A 36 1.35 1.95 -2.51
CA LEU A 36 0.21 1.37 -1.81
C LEU A 36 -1.04 2.25 -1.93
N ILE A 37 -0.92 3.56 -1.72
CA ILE A 37 -2.03 4.52 -1.85
C ILE A 37 -2.54 4.58 -3.31
N SER A 38 -1.63 4.46 -4.28
CA SER A 38 -1.95 4.43 -5.70
C SER A 38 -2.69 3.14 -6.12
N ARG A 39 -2.26 1.98 -5.60
CA ARG A 39 -2.91 0.68 -5.89
C ARG A 39 -4.21 0.46 -5.11
N PHE A 40 -4.29 0.96 -3.89
CA PHE A 40 -5.35 0.64 -2.95
C PHE A 40 -5.97 1.92 -2.39
N SER A 41 -7.19 2.19 -2.84
CA SER A 41 -7.96 3.37 -2.42
C SER A 41 -8.22 3.42 -0.92
N TRP A 42 -8.30 2.26 -0.26
CA TRP A 42 -8.45 2.14 1.19
C TRP A 42 -7.35 2.86 1.97
N PHE A 43 -6.09 2.71 1.53
CA PHE A 43 -4.96 3.40 2.15
C PHE A 43 -5.04 4.90 1.93
N ARG A 44 -5.64 5.38 0.84
CA ARG A 44 -5.87 6.80 0.58
C ARG A 44 -6.84 7.43 1.58
N THR A 45 -7.91 6.71 1.91
CA THR A 45 -8.93 7.13 2.88
C THR A 45 -8.39 7.10 4.30
N HIS A 46 -7.68 6.03 4.69
CA HIS A 46 -7.07 5.93 6.01
C HIS A 46 -5.73 6.68 6.17
N ASN A 47 -5.10 7.18 5.09
CA ASN A 47 -3.88 8.01 5.16
C ASN A 47 -4.09 9.30 5.96
N LYS A 48 -5.32 9.83 5.95
CA LYS A 48 -5.68 10.98 6.78
C LYS A 48 -5.76 10.66 8.27
N GLU A 49 -5.96 9.39 8.63
CA GLU A 49 -6.22 8.98 10.00
C GLU A 49 -4.96 8.55 10.75
N GLY A 50 -3.80 8.49 10.09
CA GLY A 50 -2.51 8.10 10.69
C GLY A 50 -2.47 6.68 11.28
N THR A 51 -3.56 5.92 11.17
CA THR A 51 -3.82 4.69 11.95
C THR A 51 -3.15 3.44 11.35
N TRP A 52 -2.61 3.54 10.14
CA TRP A 52 -1.92 2.42 9.47
C TRP A 52 -0.43 2.70 9.22
N LYS A 53 0.06 3.89 9.61
CA LYS A 53 1.44 4.33 9.39
C LYS A 53 2.30 4.11 10.63
#